data_AF-A0AAD5GVM0-F1
#
_entry.id   AF-A0AAD5GVM0-F1
#
_cell.length_a   1.000
_cell.length_b   1.000
_cell.length_c   1.000
_cell.angle_alpha   90.00
_cell.angle_beta   90.00
_cell.angle_gamma   90.00
#
_symmetry.space_group_name_H-M   'P 1'
#
loop_
_entity.id
_entity.type
_entity.pdbx_description
1 polymer ?
#
loop_
_entity_poly.entity_id
_entity_poly.type
_entity_poly.pdbx_seq_one_letter_code
_entity_poly.pdbx_strand_id
1 'polypeptide(L)'
;MVTGLRAEDPEVDPNWLTESLYMYQGYCFPLKNLIPIGTVMASQDVFQANSTNIYMVTLPKSGTTWIKALAFAIMFGFYVPLCKQTERQIS
;
A
#
# COMPACT_ATOMS: atom_id res chain seq x y z
N MET A 1 -39.01 -37.18 14.91
CA MET A 1 -38.14 -38.13 15.64
C MET A 1 -36.71 -37.73 15.37
N VAL A 2 -35.90 -37.70 16.42
CA VAL A 2 -34.64 -36.96 16.56
C VAL A 2 -33.46 -37.86 16.28
N THR A 3 -32.47 -37.38 15.52
CA THR A 3 -31.04 -37.73 15.58
C THR A 3 -30.34 -36.63 14.78
N GLY A 4 -29.67 -35.63 15.36
CA GLY A 4 -28.69 -35.73 16.43
C GLY A 4 -27.27 -35.75 15.83
N LEU A 5 -26.93 -34.75 15.02
CA LEU A 5 -25.54 -34.47 14.63
C LEU A 5 -25.19 -33.07 15.12
N ARG A 6 -24.77 -33.03 16.39
CA ARG A 6 -23.97 -31.95 16.94
C ARG A 6 -22.62 -32.04 16.24
N ALA A 7 -22.49 -31.34 15.12
CA ALA A 7 -21.18 -30.95 14.63
C ALA A 7 -20.71 -29.88 15.61
N GLU A 8 -19.76 -30.25 16.46
CA GLU A 8 -18.99 -29.34 17.28
C GLU A 8 -18.54 -28.18 16.38
N ASP A 9 -18.97 -26.96 16.71
CA ASP A 9 -18.58 -25.74 16.01
C ASP A 9 -17.05 -25.69 15.99
N PRO A 10 -16.39 -25.63 14.82
CA PRO A 10 -14.96 -25.38 14.82
C PRO A 10 -14.77 -23.99 15.42
N GLU A 11 -14.06 -23.93 16.55
CA GLU A 11 -13.55 -22.70 17.11
C GLU A 11 -13.03 -21.84 15.95
N VAL A 12 -13.71 -20.72 15.71
CA VAL A 12 -13.28 -19.75 14.72
C VAL A 12 -11.96 -19.20 15.24
N ASP A 13 -10.87 -19.79 14.75
CA ASP A 13 -9.56 -19.16 14.82
C ASP A 13 -9.74 -17.73 14.35
N PRO A 14 -9.32 -16.71 15.13
CA PRO A 14 -9.33 -15.32 14.68
C PRO A 14 -8.18 -15.12 13.69
N ASN A 15 -8.11 -15.96 12.65
CA ASN A 15 -7.37 -15.66 11.45
C ASN A 15 -8.09 -14.46 10.82
N TRP A 16 -7.63 -13.27 11.17
CA TRP A 16 -7.85 -11.98 10.50
C TRP A 16 -7.56 -12.00 8.97
N LEU A 17 -7.05 -13.13 8.46
CA LEU A 17 -6.87 -13.45 7.04
C LEU A 17 -8.08 -14.14 6.41
N THR A 18 -9.04 -14.65 7.20
CA THR A 18 -10.25 -15.35 6.76
C THR A 18 -11.41 -14.40 6.46
N GLU A 19 -11.11 -13.13 6.21
CA GLU A 19 -12.08 -12.16 5.71
C GLU A 19 -12.00 -12.15 4.18
N SER A 20 -12.83 -12.97 3.54
CA SER A 20 -13.16 -13.01 2.10
C SER A 20 -12.11 -12.39 1.16
N LEU A 21 -11.26 -13.20 0.53
CA LEU A 21 -10.32 -12.73 -0.49
C LEU A 21 -11.03 -12.50 -1.83
N TYR A 22 -10.62 -11.49 -2.58
CA TYR A 22 -11.06 -11.22 -3.95
C TYR A 22 -9.90 -11.33 -4.92
N MET A 23 -10.09 -12.10 -6.00
CA MET A 23 -9.07 -12.30 -7.02
C MET A 23 -9.28 -11.32 -8.18
N TYR A 24 -8.29 -10.47 -8.43
CA TYR A 24 -8.30 -9.48 -9.50
C TYR A 24 -6.98 -9.50 -10.27
N GLN A 25 -7.05 -9.66 -11.60
CA GLN A 25 -5.88 -9.73 -12.48
C GLN A 25 -4.79 -10.72 -12.01
N GLY A 26 -5.19 -11.82 -11.35
CA GLY A 26 -4.26 -12.84 -10.83
C GLY A 26 -3.72 -12.57 -9.41
N TYR A 27 -4.11 -11.48 -8.75
CA TYR A 27 -3.71 -11.14 -7.38
C TYR A 27 -4.88 -11.26 -6.40
N CYS A 28 -4.59 -11.73 -5.18
CA CYS A 28 -5.58 -11.86 -4.11
C CYS A 28 -5.56 -10.62 -3.19
N PHE A 29 -6.71 -9.96 -3.05
CA PHE A 29 -6.90 -8.77 -2.23
C PHE A 29 -7.79 -9.07 -1.00
N PRO A 30 -7.43 -8.62 0.21
CA PRO A 30 -8.29 -8.75 1.38
C PRO A 30 -9.43 -7.73 1.34
N LEU A 31 -10.69 -8.18 1.48
CA LEU A 31 -11.87 -7.29 1.29
C LEU A 31 -12.02 -6.20 2.34
N LYS A 32 -11.58 -6.45 3.59
CA LYS A 32 -12.05 -5.64 4.72
C LYS A 32 -11.04 -4.64 5.29
N ASN A 33 -9.72 -4.89 5.19
CA ASN A 33 -8.81 -4.24 6.15
C ASN A 33 -7.67 -3.38 5.56
N LEU A 34 -7.39 -3.41 4.26
CA LEU A 34 -6.27 -2.64 3.71
C LEU A 34 -6.66 -1.70 2.55
N ILE A 35 -7.29 -2.19 1.49
CA ILE A 35 -7.64 -1.40 0.30
C ILE A 35 -8.90 -2.01 -0.35
N PRO A 36 -10.02 -1.28 -0.49
CA PRO A 36 -11.16 -1.74 -1.26
C PRO A 36 -10.76 -1.95 -2.74
N ILE A 37 -11.14 -3.08 -3.33
CA ILE A 37 -10.81 -3.37 -4.73
C ILE A 37 -11.36 -2.31 -5.70
N GLY A 38 -12.51 -1.71 -5.38
CA GLY A 38 -13.08 -0.61 -6.16
C GLY A 38 -12.15 0.60 -6.26
N THR A 39 -11.36 0.89 -5.23
CA THR A 39 -10.36 1.96 -5.25
C THR A 39 -9.19 1.62 -6.18
N VAL A 40 -8.78 0.35 -6.23
CA VAL A 40 -7.71 -0.10 -7.15
C VAL A 40 -8.18 0.05 -8.60
N MET A 41 -9.39 -0.42 -8.91
CA MET A 41 -9.96 -0.31 -10.27
C MET A 41 -10.10 1.15 -10.70
N ALA A 42 -10.72 2.00 -9.87
CA ALA A 42 -10.88 3.42 -10.17
C ALA A 42 -9.52 4.13 -10.33
N SER A 43 -8.52 3.78 -9.52
CA SER A 43 -7.18 4.34 -9.66
C SER A 43 -6.53 3.91 -10.98
N GLN A 44 -6.73 2.68 -11.45
CA GLN A 44 -6.18 2.24 -12.74
C GLN A 44 -6.78 3.01 -13.92
N ASP A 45 -8.08 3.33 -13.86
CA ASP A 45 -8.78 4.05 -14.94
C ASP A 45 -8.43 5.55 -14.99
N VAL A 46 -8.25 6.19 -13.83
CA VAL A 46 -8.07 7.65 -13.74
C VAL A 46 -6.59 8.06 -13.70
N PHE A 47 -5.68 7.14 -13.38
CA PHE A 47 -4.27 7.46 -13.20
C PHE A 47 -3.57 7.83 -14.51
N GLN A 48 -3.09 9.07 -14.57
CA GLN A 48 -2.30 9.59 -15.67
C GLN A 48 -0.82 9.59 -15.28
N ALA A 49 -0.03 8.70 -15.88
CA ALA A 49 1.40 8.64 -15.67
C ALA A 49 2.06 9.93 -16.21
N ASN A 50 2.88 10.58 -15.38
CA ASN A 50 3.72 11.69 -15.82
C ASN A 50 5.18 11.24 -15.82
N SER A 51 5.92 11.59 -16.87
CA SER A 51 7.34 11.26 -17.03
C SER A 51 8.24 11.86 -15.94
N THR A 52 7.78 12.89 -15.22
CA THR A 52 8.52 13.50 -14.11
C THR A 52 8.21 12.91 -12.74
N ASN A 53 7.17 12.07 -12.63
CA ASN A 53 6.75 11.51 -11.34
C ASN A 53 7.49 10.23 -11.04
N ILE A 54 7.95 10.10 -9.78
CA ILE A 54 8.61 8.89 -9.28
C ILE A 54 7.59 8.08 -8.48
N TYR A 55 7.38 6.83 -8.90
CA TYR A 55 6.48 5.90 -8.23
C TYR A 55 7.27 4.86 -7.45
N MET A 56 6.78 4.54 -6.25
CA MET A 56 7.42 3.59 -5.36
C MET A 56 6.49 2.40 -5.12
N VAL A 57 6.90 1.24 -5.62
CA VAL A 57 6.12 0.00 -5.53
C VAL A 57 6.75 -0.90 -4.47
N THR A 58 5.99 -1.23 -3.43
CA THR A 58 6.44 -2.05 -2.31
C THR A 58 5.31 -2.96 -1.84
N LEU A 59 5.67 -4.11 -1.29
CA LEU A 59 4.68 -4.98 -0.65
C LEU A 59 4.28 -4.41 0.71
N PRO A 60 3.01 -4.61 1.14
CA PRO A 60 2.57 -4.25 2.47
C PRO A 60 3.53 -4.78 3.54
N LYS A 61 3.76 -4.00 4.60
CA LYS A 61 4.63 -4.35 5.74
C LYS A 61 6.13 -4.52 5.43
N SER A 62 6.59 -4.20 4.22
CA SER A 62 8.02 -4.26 3.85
C SER A 62 8.83 -3.01 4.24
N GLY A 63 8.39 -2.26 5.26
CA GLY A 63 9.10 -1.05 5.70
C GLY A 63 8.83 0.20 4.85
N THR A 64 7.61 0.38 4.35
CA THR A 64 7.21 1.54 3.53
C THR A 64 7.42 2.89 4.23
N THR A 65 7.36 2.92 5.57
CA THR A 65 7.65 4.14 6.36
C THR A 65 9.10 4.59 6.23
N TRP A 66 10.05 3.67 6.42
CA TRP A 66 11.47 3.96 6.32
C TRP A 66 11.85 4.38 4.92
N ILE A 67 11.32 3.68 3.93
CA ILE A 67 11.66 3.93 2.53
C ILE A 67 11.07 5.26 2.03
N LYS A 68 9.86 5.62 2.48
CA LYS A 68 9.24 6.93 2.22
C LYS A 68 10.03 8.05 2.89
N ALA A 69 10.46 7.87 4.14
CA ALA A 69 11.28 8.86 4.84
C ALA A 69 12.62 9.08 4.14
N LEU A 70 13.26 8.00 3.67
CA LEU A 70 14.50 8.06 2.92
C LEU A 70 14.32 8.78 1.57
N ALA A 71 13.28 8.43 0.80
CA ALA A 71 12.98 9.10 -0.46
C ALA A 71 12.73 10.60 -0.28
N PHE A 72 12.01 10.98 0.78
CA PHE A 72 11.81 12.39 1.14
C PHE A 72 13.13 13.08 1.48
N ALA A 73 13.97 12.48 2.32
CA ALA A 73 15.26 13.04 2.70
C ALA A 73 16.19 13.23 1.49
N ILE A 74 16.18 12.31 0.53
CA ILE A 74 16.95 12.43 -0.71
C ILE A 74 16.43 13.60 -1.54
N MET A 75 15.14 13.62 -1.87
CA MET A 75 14.57 14.66 -2.74
C MET A 75 14.75 16.04 -2.12
N PHE A 76 14.28 16.26 -0.91
CA PHE A 76 14.32 17.58 -0.25
C PHE A 76 15.72 17.93 0.26
N GLY A 77 16.52 16.93 0.65
CA GLY A 77 17.91 17.12 1.04
C GLY A 77 18.80 17.55 -0.11
N PHE A 78 18.43 17.34 -1.38
CA PHE A 78 19.12 17.92 -2.54
C PHE A 78 18.62 19.33 -2.91
N TYR A 79 17.33 19.64 -2.70
CA TYR A 79 16.80 20.98 -3.00
C TYR A 79 17.36 22.08 -2.07
N VAL A 80 17.54 21.80 -0.78
CA VAL A 80 18.06 22.76 0.20
C VAL A 80 19.52 23.20 -0.07
N PRO A 81 20.49 22.31 -0.36
CA PRO A 81 21.87 22.71 -0.66
C PRO A 81 22.01 23.45 -2.00
N LEU A 82 21.13 23.23 -2.98
CA LEU A 82 21.11 24.02 -4.22
C LEU A 82 20.75 25.49 -3.94
N CYS A 83 19.76 25.73 -3.08
CA CYS A 83 19.40 27.08 -2.66
C CYS A 83 20.56 27.80 -1.95
N LYS A 84 21.31 27.07 -1.10
CA LYS A 84 22.48 27.61 -0.39
C LYS A 84 23.72 27.82 -1.27
N GLN A 85 23.77 27.22 -2.46
CA GLN A 85 24.88 27.40 -3.38
C GLN A 85 24.74 28.67 -4.22
N THR A 86 23.51 29.05 -4.60
CA THR A 86 23.25 30.28 -5.36
C THR A 86 23.52 31.55 -4.52
N GLU A 87 23.22 31.52 -3.22
CA GLU A 87 23.53 32.65 -2.32
C GLU A 87 25.05 32.86 -2.10
N ARG A 88 25.86 31.80 -2.25
CA ARG A 88 27.32 31.88 -2.08
C ARG A 88 28.10 32.34 -3.32
N GLN A 89 27.44 32.54 -4.46
CA GLN A 89 28.07 33.01 -5.70
C GLN A 89 27.72 34.46 -6.03
N ILE A 90 26.93 35.15 -5.19
CA ILE A 90 26.50 36.55 -5.39
C ILE A 90 27.08 37.50 -4.29
N SER A 91 27.92 36.98 -3.38
CA SER A 91 28.73 37.80 -2.45
C SER A 91 30.21 37.71 -2.80
#